data_AF-J0R4K7-F1
#
_entry.id   AF-J0R4K7-F1
#
_cell.length_a   1.000
_cell.length_b   1.000
_cell.length_c   1.000
_cell.angle_alpha   90.00
_cell.angle_beta   90.00
_cell.angle_gamma   90.00
#
_symmetry.space_group_name_H-M   'P 1'
#
loop_
_entity.id
_entity.type
_entity.pdbx_description
1 polymer ?
#
loop_
_entity_poly.entity_id
_entity_poly.type
_entity_poly.pdbx_seq_one_letter_code
_entity_poly.pdbx_strand_id
1 'polypeptide(L)'
;MNNNPIVVRLLDPQFWVMIVIFMVIIMLVLALYISVFKRMKMNFQVKDELKRVLKENDLATQQFWKDEAVVLERRLQQEGKEFLIDDDEILTMESATALLKSLGWSVELLRKGDHLATFFLPDREVQFLYNEKHIEEFSPFDRGLLVMSGVFALACKIINPHSSGILPTVFINFVPNGLEIHEEKVSAQRFKKELDKTLEWAMEDDSLHEMLRSQYRIPPWERDSLVWSTVEAELAPYALLHLAALALLGDVETLGSYDESFAAGDKLGFDETIEKIHLERAMVMAQEVKEAGKFSYDLLEQVAKIFSIEVNDTQIFRVRNPYLCHQKRDLHQKIVEEKKQELRQQGYVVSDEPCVIESEGVKHAPDITYLKEGEPAFMDIKID
;
A
#
# COMPACT_ATOMS: atom_id res chain seq x y z
N MET A 1 -74.10 -8.37 -64.53
CA MET A 1 -73.57 -8.88 -63.26
C MET A 1 -72.37 -9.76 -63.58
N ASN A 2 -71.16 -9.26 -63.34
CA ASN A 2 -69.92 -9.94 -63.71
C ASN A 2 -69.33 -10.57 -62.44
N ASN A 3 -69.52 -11.87 -62.26
CA ASN A 3 -69.01 -12.62 -61.12
C ASN A 3 -67.58 -13.07 -61.42
N ASN A 4 -66.59 -12.25 -61.05
CA ASN A 4 -65.20 -12.72 -60.98
C ASN A 4 -65.01 -13.48 -59.65
N PRO A 5 -64.52 -14.74 -59.67
CA PRO A 5 -64.19 -15.44 -58.44
C PRO A 5 -63.00 -14.76 -57.77
N ILE A 6 -63.14 -14.47 -56.47
CA ILE A 6 -62.03 -14.04 -55.61
C ILE A 6 -61.06 -15.22 -55.52
N VAL A 7 -59.98 -15.16 -56.30
CA VAL A 7 -58.85 -16.07 -56.19
C VAL A 7 -58.14 -15.74 -54.88
N VAL A 8 -58.47 -16.46 -53.82
CA VAL A 8 -57.68 -16.49 -52.60
C VAL A 8 -56.36 -17.15 -52.96
N ARG A 9 -55.33 -16.35 -53.26
CA ARG A 9 -53.96 -16.85 -53.41
C ARG A 9 -53.56 -17.42 -52.05
N LEU A 10 -53.53 -18.75 -51.95
CA LEU A 10 -52.86 -19.43 -50.85
C LEU A 10 -51.42 -18.90 -50.80
N LEU A 11 -51.08 -18.27 -49.68
CA LEU A 11 -49.73 -17.79 -49.40
C LEU A 11 -48.74 -18.94 -49.60
N ASP A 12 -47.65 -18.64 -50.30
CA ASP A 12 -46.57 -19.57 -50.62
C ASP A 12 -46.14 -20.35 -49.35
N PRO A 13 -46.03 -21.69 -49.40
CA PRO A 13 -45.51 -22.49 -48.29
C PRO A 13 -44.20 -21.96 -47.71
N GLN A 14 -43.34 -21.33 -48.53
CA GLN A 14 -42.09 -20.74 -48.08
C GLN A 14 -42.30 -19.55 -47.12
N PHE A 15 -43.38 -18.79 -47.29
CA PHE A 15 -43.72 -17.66 -46.41
C PHE A 15 -44.09 -18.15 -45.00
N TRP A 16 -44.81 -19.27 -44.90
CA TRP A 16 -45.18 -19.88 -43.63
C TRP A 16 -43.96 -20.46 -42.89
N VAL A 17 -43.03 -21.07 -43.61
CA VAL A 17 -41.77 -21.56 -43.03
C VAL A 17 -40.93 -20.40 -42.45
N MET A 18 -40.84 -19.28 -43.18
CA MET A 18 -40.14 -18.09 -42.70
C MET A 18 -40.78 -17.49 -41.43
N ILE A 19 -42.11 -17.45 -41.36
CA ILE A 19 -42.83 -16.98 -40.17
C ILE A 19 -42.53 -17.87 -38.96
N VAL A 20 -42.55 -19.20 -39.13
CA VAL A 20 -42.28 -20.14 -38.04
C VAL A 20 -40.84 -20.00 -37.54
N ILE A 21 -39.86 -19.89 -38.44
CA ILE A 21 -38.46 -19.66 -38.08
C ILE A 21 -38.31 -18.34 -37.31
N PHE A 22 -38.95 -17.27 -37.77
CA PHE A 22 -38.89 -15.97 -37.11
C PHE A 22 -39.50 -15.99 -35.70
N MET A 23 -40.62 -16.70 -35.51
CA MET A 23 -41.21 -16.89 -34.19
C MET A 23 -40.28 -17.66 -33.25
N VAL A 24 -39.62 -18.71 -33.72
CA VAL A 24 -38.66 -19.49 -32.92
C VAL A 24 -37.46 -18.64 -32.51
N ILE A 25 -36.93 -17.82 -33.43
CA ILE A 25 -35.82 -16.90 -33.13
C ILE A 25 -36.23 -15.87 -32.07
N ILE A 26 -37.41 -15.25 -32.21
CA ILE A 26 -37.91 -14.29 -31.22
C ILE A 26 -38.06 -14.93 -29.84
N MET A 27 -38.61 -16.15 -29.78
CA MET A 27 -38.75 -16.86 -28.51
C MET A 27 -37.41 -17.18 -27.85
N LEU A 28 -36.40 -17.58 -28.63
CA LEU A 28 -35.05 -17.81 -28.13
C LEU A 28 -34.40 -16.53 -27.60
N VAL A 29 -34.52 -15.42 -28.33
CA VAL A 29 -33.99 -14.11 -27.90
C VAL A 29 -34.66 -13.64 -26.61
N LEU A 30 -35.99 -13.77 -26.49
CA LEU A 30 -36.72 -13.43 -25.27
C LEU A 30 -36.31 -14.31 -24.09
N ALA A 31 -36.13 -15.62 -24.30
CA ALA A 31 -35.69 -16.54 -23.25
C ALA A 31 -34.28 -16.21 -22.75
N LEU A 32 -33.36 -15.89 -23.67
CA LEU A 32 -32.01 -15.43 -23.32
C LEU A 32 -32.03 -14.10 -22.57
N TYR A 33 -32.83 -13.13 -23.03
CA TYR A 33 -32.98 -11.83 -22.39
C TYR A 33 -33.49 -11.97 -20.94
N ILE A 34 -34.53 -12.79 -20.72
CA ILE A 34 -35.08 -13.05 -19.38
C ILE A 34 -34.05 -13.76 -18.49
N SER A 35 -33.29 -14.71 -19.03
CA SER A 35 -32.23 -15.42 -18.29
C SER A 35 -31.11 -14.47 -17.84
N VAL A 36 -30.66 -13.58 -18.72
CA VAL A 36 -29.62 -12.58 -18.43
C VAL A 36 -30.13 -11.57 -17.41
N PHE A 37 -31.35 -11.06 -17.58
CA PHE A 37 -31.95 -10.11 -16.64
C PHE A 37 -32.13 -10.71 -15.24
N LYS A 38 -32.54 -11.98 -15.15
CA LYS A 38 -32.66 -12.71 -13.88
C LYS A 38 -31.30 -12.86 -13.20
N ARG A 39 -30.24 -13.21 -13.94
CA ARG A 39 -28.87 -13.28 -13.40
C ARG A 39 -28.34 -11.92 -12.97
N MET A 40 -28.63 -10.87 -13.72
CA MET A 40 -28.23 -9.50 -13.40
C MET A 40 -28.90 -9.00 -12.11
N LYS A 41 -30.21 -9.25 -11.95
CA LYS A 41 -30.95 -8.94 -10.73
C LYS A 41 -30.40 -9.69 -9.52
N MET A 42 -30.08 -10.98 -9.67
CA MET A 42 -29.50 -11.79 -8.60
C MET A 42 -28.10 -11.31 -8.22
N ASN A 43 -27.24 -10.96 -9.20
CA ASN A 43 -25.93 -10.38 -8.92
C ASN A 43 -26.03 -9.02 -8.21
N PHE A 44 -27.02 -8.20 -8.54
CA PHE A 44 -27.23 -6.92 -7.86
C PHE A 44 -27.65 -7.15 -6.40
N GLN A 45 -28.55 -8.10 -6.15
CA GLN A 45 -28.97 -8.47 -4.79
C GLN A 45 -27.82 -9.07 -3.97
N VAL A 46 -27.01 -9.95 -4.57
CA VAL A 46 -25.83 -10.52 -3.90
C VAL A 46 -24.78 -9.44 -3.61
N LYS A 47 -24.60 -8.46 -4.51
CA LYS A 47 -23.66 -7.36 -4.31
C LYS A 47 -24.11 -6.41 -3.19
N ASP A 48 -25.40 -6.09 -3.13
CA ASP A 48 -25.96 -5.27 -2.05
C ASP A 48 -25.89 -6.00 -0.71
N GLU A 49 -26.17 -7.31 -0.69
CA GLU A 49 -26.09 -8.11 0.53
C GLU A 49 -24.64 -8.31 1.00
N LEU A 50 -23.70 -8.53 0.07
CA LEU A 50 -22.26 -8.56 0.37
C LEU A 50 -21.77 -7.22 0.89
N LYS A 51 -22.25 -6.10 0.32
CA LYS A 51 -21.93 -4.74 0.80
C LYS A 51 -22.51 -4.51 2.20
N ARG A 52 -23.71 -5.03 2.49
CA ARG A 52 -24.31 -4.99 3.83
C ARG A 52 -23.51 -5.81 4.84
N VAL A 53 -23.16 -7.05 4.50
CA VAL A 53 -22.37 -7.94 5.36
C VAL A 53 -20.98 -7.38 5.60
N LEU A 54 -20.31 -6.82 4.59
CA LEU A 54 -19.03 -6.14 4.76
C LEU A 54 -19.15 -4.93 5.68
N LYS A 55 -20.21 -4.12 5.52
CA LYS A 55 -20.47 -2.95 6.38
C LYS A 55 -20.79 -3.36 7.82
N GLU A 56 -21.56 -4.42 8.03
CA GLU A 56 -21.86 -4.97 9.36
C GLU A 56 -20.61 -5.58 10.01
N ASN A 57 -19.75 -6.25 9.24
CA ASN A 57 -18.50 -6.82 9.73
C ASN A 57 -17.46 -5.72 10.03
N ASP A 58 -17.38 -4.66 9.21
CA ASP A 58 -16.58 -3.48 9.51
C ASP A 58 -17.12 -2.76 10.75
N LEU A 59 -18.45 -2.62 10.92
CA LEU A 59 -19.02 -2.01 12.13
C LEU A 59 -18.75 -2.86 13.38
N ALA A 60 -18.84 -4.18 13.27
CA ALA A 60 -18.51 -5.13 14.33
C ALA A 60 -17.01 -5.09 14.65
N THR A 61 -16.16 -4.92 13.64
CA THR A 61 -14.71 -4.79 13.78
C THR A 61 -14.35 -3.44 14.41
N GLN A 62 -14.95 -2.33 13.97
CA GLN A 62 -14.80 -1.01 14.58
C GLN A 62 -15.29 -0.98 16.03
N GLN A 63 -16.42 -1.63 16.32
CA GLN A 63 -16.94 -1.72 17.68
C GLN A 63 -16.05 -2.62 18.53
N PHE A 64 -15.56 -3.74 17.98
CA PHE A 64 -14.55 -4.59 18.62
C PHE A 64 -13.28 -3.81 18.94
N TRP A 65 -12.75 -3.00 18.03
CA TRP A 65 -11.55 -2.19 18.26
C TRP A 65 -11.80 -0.96 19.16
N LYS A 66 -13.00 -0.38 19.16
CA LYS A 66 -13.39 0.65 20.15
C LYS A 66 -13.52 0.04 21.54
N ASP A 67 -14.16 -1.12 21.63
CA ASP A 67 -14.28 -1.86 22.88
C ASP A 67 -12.91 -2.37 23.33
N GLU A 68 -12.05 -2.78 22.41
CA GLU A 68 -10.67 -3.18 22.68
C GLU A 68 -9.81 -1.99 23.07
N ALA A 69 -9.95 -0.82 22.44
CA ALA A 69 -9.26 0.42 22.84
C ALA A 69 -9.73 0.91 24.21
N VAL A 70 -11.03 0.80 24.54
CA VAL A 70 -11.58 1.11 25.87
C VAL A 70 -11.16 0.07 26.91
N VAL A 71 -11.00 -1.20 26.50
CA VAL A 71 -10.42 -2.27 27.33
C VAL A 71 -8.91 -2.09 27.47
N LEU A 72 -8.21 -1.57 26.46
CA LEU A 72 -6.79 -1.23 26.46
C LEU A 72 -6.57 -0.02 27.35
N GLU A 73 -7.42 1.00 27.29
CA GLU A 73 -7.39 2.18 28.16
C GLU A 73 -7.71 1.80 29.62
N ARG A 74 -8.66 0.88 29.85
CA ARG A 74 -8.90 0.28 31.17
C ARG A 74 -7.77 -0.64 31.63
N ARG A 75 -7.09 -1.36 30.74
CA ARG A 75 -5.90 -2.16 31.04
C ARG A 75 -4.70 -1.27 31.31
N LEU A 76 -4.44 -0.23 30.54
CA LEU A 76 -3.41 0.78 30.83
C LEU A 76 -3.66 1.47 32.19
N GLN A 77 -4.93 1.69 32.56
CA GLN A 77 -5.30 2.19 33.90
C GLN A 77 -5.22 1.14 35.02
N GLN A 78 -5.34 -0.16 34.74
CA GLN A 78 -5.25 -1.26 35.74
C GLN A 78 -3.88 -1.96 35.82
N GLU A 79 -3.12 -1.98 34.72
CA GLU A 79 -1.79 -2.57 34.46
C GLU A 79 -0.66 -1.53 34.52
N GLY A 80 -0.98 -0.27 34.84
CA GLY A 80 -0.10 0.60 35.62
C GLY A 80 0.31 -0.04 36.98
N LYS A 81 -0.26 -1.20 37.34
CA LYS A 81 0.42 -2.21 38.16
C LYS A 81 1.39 -3.02 37.31
N GLU A 82 2.57 -2.43 37.11
CA GLU A 82 3.88 -3.08 36.95
C GLU A 82 3.88 -4.45 36.25
N PHE A 83 3.81 -4.46 34.92
CA PHE A 83 4.60 -5.40 34.15
C PHE A 83 6.01 -4.79 34.00
N LEU A 84 6.78 -4.84 35.10
CA LEU A 84 8.19 -4.48 35.09
C LEU A 84 8.97 -5.65 34.50
N ILE A 85 9.00 -5.73 33.17
CA ILE A 85 10.12 -6.41 32.51
C ILE A 85 11.35 -5.65 32.98
N ASP A 86 12.27 -6.36 33.63
CA ASP A 86 13.52 -5.78 34.09
C ASP A 86 14.24 -5.20 32.86
N ASP A 87 14.73 -3.96 32.97
CA ASP A 87 15.38 -3.28 31.84
C ASP A 87 16.62 -4.05 31.36
N ASP A 88 17.23 -4.84 32.25
CA ASP A 88 18.35 -5.74 31.98
C ASP A 88 17.94 -7.14 31.49
N GLU A 89 16.63 -7.47 31.47
CA GLU A 89 16.14 -8.77 31.00
C GLU A 89 16.45 -8.97 29.51
N ILE A 90 17.08 -10.10 29.19
CA ILE A 90 17.28 -10.51 27.80
C ILE A 90 15.95 -11.00 27.22
N LEU A 91 15.49 -10.32 26.18
CA LEU A 91 14.21 -10.59 25.54
C LEU A 91 14.21 -11.95 24.84
N THR A 92 13.26 -12.78 25.25
CA THR A 92 12.70 -13.89 24.47
C THR A 92 11.61 -13.38 23.53
N MET A 93 11.16 -14.18 22.56
CA MET A 93 10.04 -13.79 21.69
C MET A 93 8.75 -13.49 22.46
N GLU A 94 8.48 -14.26 23.52
CA GLU A 94 7.31 -14.08 24.37
C GLU A 94 7.39 -12.77 25.16
N SER A 95 8.54 -12.47 25.77
CA SER A 95 8.75 -11.23 26.53
C SER A 95 8.84 -10.01 25.61
N ALA A 96 9.43 -10.12 24.41
CA ALA A 96 9.39 -9.07 23.39
C ALA A 96 7.95 -8.76 22.94
N THR A 97 7.14 -9.80 22.72
CA THR A 97 5.71 -9.64 22.37
C THR A 97 4.93 -8.98 23.50
N ALA A 98 5.19 -9.38 24.75
CA ALA A 98 4.56 -8.78 25.92
C ALA A 98 4.96 -7.29 26.07
N LEU A 99 6.24 -6.98 25.87
CA LEU A 99 6.77 -5.62 25.90
C LEU A 99 6.16 -4.74 24.81
N LEU A 100 6.09 -5.24 23.57
CA LEU A 100 5.45 -4.50 22.47
C LEU A 100 3.99 -4.17 22.79
N LYS A 101 3.23 -5.14 23.29
CA LYS A 101 1.84 -4.93 23.70
C LYS A 101 1.71 -3.93 24.83
N SER A 102 2.62 -3.94 25.81
CA SER A 102 2.60 -2.96 26.92
C SER A 102 2.95 -1.54 26.46
N LEU A 103 3.75 -1.43 25.39
CA LEU A 103 4.07 -0.18 24.69
C LEU A 103 2.98 0.27 23.70
N GLY A 104 1.86 -0.45 23.61
CA GLY A 104 0.72 -0.09 22.76
C GLY A 104 0.80 -0.59 21.30
N TRP A 105 1.73 -1.48 20.99
CA TRP A 105 1.81 -2.11 19.67
C TRP A 105 0.78 -3.25 19.54
N SER A 106 0.19 -3.37 18.34
CA SER A 106 -0.54 -4.57 17.96
C SER A 106 0.44 -5.62 17.44
N VAL A 107 0.25 -6.88 17.83
CA VAL A 107 1.10 -7.99 17.39
C VAL A 107 0.25 -9.10 16.80
N GLU A 108 0.53 -9.45 15.54
CA GLU A 108 -0.10 -10.55 14.83
C GLU A 108 0.89 -11.69 14.59
N LEU A 109 0.48 -12.93 14.85
CA LEU A 109 1.26 -14.11 14.51
C LEU A 109 0.99 -14.51 13.05
N LEU A 110 2.00 -14.46 12.21
CA LEU A 110 1.94 -14.83 10.81
C LEU A 110 2.23 -16.31 10.58
N ARG A 111 1.84 -16.80 9.40
CA ARG A 111 2.23 -18.16 8.97
C ARG A 111 3.75 -18.24 8.87
N LYS A 112 4.32 -19.37 9.30
CA LYS A 112 5.78 -19.69 9.39
C LYS A 112 6.50 -19.29 10.68
N GLY A 113 5.82 -18.71 11.67
CA GLY A 113 6.40 -18.40 12.99
C GLY A 113 6.90 -16.97 13.14
N ASP A 114 6.63 -16.11 12.16
CA ASP A 114 6.97 -14.70 12.19
C ASP A 114 5.89 -13.91 12.93
N HIS A 115 6.31 -12.90 13.67
CA HIS A 115 5.43 -11.96 14.34
C HIS A 115 5.50 -10.62 13.60
N LEU A 116 4.34 -10.00 13.38
CA LEU A 116 4.20 -8.67 12.81
C LEU A 116 3.80 -7.71 13.92
N ALA A 117 4.68 -6.76 14.25
CA ALA A 117 4.38 -5.67 15.15
C ALA A 117 3.87 -4.47 14.34
N THR A 118 2.76 -3.86 14.75
CA THR A 118 2.19 -2.66 14.13
C THR A 118 1.95 -1.58 15.18
N PHE A 119 2.50 -0.39 14.95
CA PHE A 119 2.19 0.83 15.69
C PHE A 119 1.34 1.76 14.84
N PHE A 120 0.28 2.29 15.44
CA PHE A 120 -0.68 3.15 14.76
C PHE A 120 -0.44 4.61 15.16
N LEU A 121 0.04 5.41 14.21
CA LEU A 121 0.09 6.86 14.33
C LEU A 121 -1.18 7.49 13.71
N PRO A 122 -1.47 8.77 14.00
CA PRO A 122 -2.66 9.43 13.48
C PRO A 122 -2.75 9.47 11.95
N ASP A 123 -1.62 9.49 11.24
CA ASP A 123 -1.51 9.68 9.78
C ASP A 123 -0.79 8.54 9.04
N ARG A 124 -0.20 7.59 9.79
CA ARG A 124 0.62 6.49 9.26
C ARG A 124 0.64 5.26 10.18
N GLU A 125 1.10 4.16 9.62
CA GLU A 125 1.30 2.89 10.32
C GLU A 125 2.77 2.50 10.20
N VAL A 126 3.34 2.02 11.29
CA VAL A 126 4.74 1.58 11.37
C VAL A 126 4.75 0.09 11.67
N GLN A 127 5.40 -0.69 10.82
CA GLN A 127 5.42 -2.15 10.90
C GLN A 127 6.83 -2.71 10.82
N PHE A 128 7.10 -3.77 11.59
CA PHE A 128 8.32 -4.58 11.44
C PHE A 128 8.04 -6.05 11.77
N LEU A 129 8.88 -6.93 11.26
CA LEU A 129 8.80 -8.37 11.52
C LEU A 129 9.80 -8.80 12.60
N TYR A 130 9.50 -9.87 13.32
CA TYR A 130 10.46 -10.51 14.23
C TYR A 130 10.14 -12.01 14.41
N ASN A 131 11.15 -12.86 14.55
CA ASN A 131 10.97 -14.30 14.74
C ASN A 131 12.18 -14.96 15.45
N GLU A 132 12.06 -16.24 15.83
CA GLU A 132 13.16 -17.02 16.43
C GLU A 132 14.23 -17.50 15.43
N LYS A 133 13.94 -17.45 14.12
CA LYS A 133 14.74 -18.12 13.07
C LYS A 133 15.62 -17.18 12.26
N HIS A 134 15.55 -15.87 12.47
CA HIS A 134 16.32 -14.91 11.71
C HIS A 134 17.76 -14.86 12.23
N ILE A 135 18.67 -15.39 11.42
CA ILE A 135 20.11 -15.27 11.55
C ILE A 135 20.59 -14.62 10.27
N GLU A 136 21.00 -13.35 10.34
CA GLU A 136 22.19 -12.78 9.68
C GLU A 136 22.54 -11.46 10.43
N GLU A 137 22.99 -11.42 11.69
CA GLU A 137 23.77 -12.41 12.44
C GLU A 137 23.53 -12.34 13.96
N PHE A 138 22.59 -11.53 14.48
CA PHE A 138 22.48 -11.39 15.95
C PHE A 138 21.07 -11.06 16.49
N SER A 139 20.21 -10.32 15.79
CA SER A 139 18.92 -9.91 16.37
C SER A 139 17.73 -10.75 15.88
N PRO A 140 16.77 -11.12 16.76
CA PRO A 140 15.51 -11.75 16.34
C PRO A 140 14.56 -10.78 15.62
N PHE A 141 14.90 -9.49 15.58
CA PHE A 141 14.10 -8.44 14.94
C PHE A 141 14.59 -8.16 13.52
N ASP A 142 13.65 -8.04 12.59
CA ASP A 142 13.94 -7.66 11.21
C ASP A 142 14.45 -6.20 11.17
N ARG A 143 15.44 -5.95 10.32
CA ARG A 143 16.03 -4.62 10.13
C ARG A 143 15.11 -3.71 9.31
N GLY A 144 14.14 -4.29 8.60
CA GLY A 144 13.19 -3.59 7.76
C GLY A 144 12.05 -2.96 8.53
N LEU A 145 11.93 -1.64 8.45
CA LEU A 145 10.75 -0.91 8.90
C LEU A 145 9.86 -0.59 7.70
N LEU A 146 8.61 -1.06 7.72
CA LEU A 146 7.59 -0.70 6.76
C LEU A 146 6.76 0.47 7.30
N VAL A 147 6.83 1.62 6.63
CA VAL A 147 6.00 2.79 6.94
C VAL A 147 4.95 2.98 5.84
N MET A 148 3.71 3.19 6.24
CA MET A 148 2.57 3.24 5.33
C MET A 148 1.65 4.40 5.71
N SER A 149 1.23 5.23 4.76
CA SER A 149 0.38 6.40 5.06
C SER A 149 -1.01 6.24 4.47
N GLY A 150 -2.00 6.28 5.35
CA GLY A 150 -3.39 6.34 4.91
C GLY A 150 -3.76 7.71 4.34
N VAL A 151 -3.04 8.78 4.68
CA VAL A 151 -3.21 10.10 4.05
C VAL A 151 -2.80 10.05 2.57
N PHE A 152 -1.71 9.35 2.26
CA PHE A 152 -1.26 9.18 0.89
C PHE A 152 -2.20 8.29 0.05
N ALA A 153 -2.74 7.23 0.65
CA ALA A 153 -3.79 6.43 0.02
C ALA A 153 -5.08 7.25 -0.21
N LEU A 154 -5.46 8.11 0.74
CA LEU A 154 -6.59 9.02 0.57
C LEU A 154 -6.35 10.02 -0.56
N ALA A 155 -5.14 10.56 -0.69
CA ALA A 155 -4.77 11.43 -1.81
C ALA A 155 -4.98 10.72 -3.17
N CYS A 156 -4.51 9.48 -3.29
CA CYS A 156 -4.75 8.64 -4.47
C CYS A 156 -6.25 8.45 -4.74
N LYS A 157 -7.05 8.19 -3.69
CA LYS A 157 -8.51 8.04 -3.81
C LYS A 157 -9.19 9.30 -4.32
N ILE A 158 -8.77 10.46 -3.83
CA ILE A 158 -9.34 11.74 -4.23
C ILE A 158 -9.03 12.01 -5.70
N ILE A 159 -7.79 11.76 -6.12
CA ILE A 159 -7.35 11.93 -7.51
C ILE A 159 -8.11 10.96 -8.43
N ASN A 160 -8.16 9.67 -8.08
CA ASN A 160 -8.88 8.65 -8.84
C ASN A 160 -9.89 7.87 -7.97
N PRO A 161 -11.14 8.34 -7.84
CA PRO A 161 -12.19 7.68 -7.06
C PRO A 161 -12.59 6.30 -7.58
N HIS A 162 -12.32 6.04 -8.87
CA HIS A 162 -12.70 4.81 -9.55
C HIS A 162 -11.60 3.75 -9.51
N SER A 163 -10.45 4.02 -8.89
CA SER A 163 -9.43 3.00 -8.63
C SER A 163 -10.10 1.85 -7.86
N SER A 164 -10.30 0.72 -8.54
CA SER A 164 -10.99 -0.47 -8.03
C SER A 164 -10.13 -1.32 -7.10
N GLY A 165 -8.87 -0.94 -6.90
CA GLY A 165 -7.93 -1.63 -6.03
C GLY A 165 -8.22 -1.40 -4.55
N ILE A 166 -7.79 -2.36 -3.73
CA ILE A 166 -7.32 -2.06 -2.38
C ILE A 166 -6.26 -0.99 -2.60
N LEU A 167 -6.58 0.27 -2.30
CA LEU A 167 -5.61 1.34 -2.44
C LEU A 167 -4.39 0.89 -1.63
N PRO A 168 -3.22 0.72 -2.27
CA PRO A 168 -2.03 0.39 -1.53
C PRO A 168 -1.93 1.47 -0.49
N THR A 169 -1.91 1.06 0.76
CA THR A 169 -1.42 1.94 1.81
C THR A 169 -0.03 2.28 1.35
N VAL A 170 0.09 3.50 0.86
CA VAL A 170 1.15 3.76 -0.09
C VAL A 170 2.42 3.73 0.72
N PHE A 171 3.29 2.83 0.28
CA PHE A 171 4.61 2.55 0.82
C PHE A 171 5.36 3.84 0.94
N ILE A 172 6.08 3.97 2.03
CA ILE A 172 6.89 5.17 2.21
C ILE A 172 8.34 4.78 2.51
N ASN A 173 8.60 3.61 3.08
CA ASN A 173 9.95 3.05 3.09
C ASN A 173 9.92 1.58 3.52
N PHE A 174 10.80 0.76 2.94
CA PHE A 174 11.45 -0.31 3.70
C PHE A 174 12.78 0.33 4.11
N VAL A 175 12.87 0.86 5.32
CA VAL A 175 14.16 1.40 5.79
C VAL A 175 15.05 0.19 6.05
N PRO A 176 16.05 -0.12 5.19
CA PRO A 176 17.04 -1.11 5.56
C PRO A 176 17.78 -0.51 6.75
N ASN A 177 17.79 -1.21 7.89
CA ASN A 177 18.31 -0.71 9.17
C ASN A 177 17.38 0.30 9.88
N GLY A 178 16.05 0.17 9.73
CA GLY A 178 15.09 0.96 10.50
C GLY A 178 15.01 0.56 11.99
N LEU A 179 15.47 -0.65 12.33
CA LEU A 179 15.67 -1.10 13.71
C LEU A 179 17.06 -1.73 13.83
N GLU A 180 18.06 -0.91 14.18
CA GLU A 180 19.48 -1.27 14.25
C GLU A 180 19.83 -2.01 15.55
N ILE A 181 19.37 -3.25 15.62
CA ILE A 181 19.70 -4.17 16.70
C ILE A 181 20.58 -5.25 16.10
N HIS A 182 21.82 -5.32 16.58
CA HIS A 182 22.87 -6.19 16.05
C HIS A 182 23.47 -7.07 17.17
N GLU A 183 22.74 -7.27 18.27
CA GLU A 183 23.16 -8.06 19.44
C GLU A 183 22.40 -9.38 19.55
N GLU A 184 23.13 -10.49 19.84
CA GLU A 184 22.56 -11.85 20.01
C GLU A 184 21.51 -11.90 21.12
N LYS A 185 21.75 -11.08 22.13
CA LYS A 185 20.94 -10.95 23.34
C LYS A 185 20.58 -9.49 23.49
N VAL A 186 19.31 -9.20 23.22
CA VAL A 186 18.77 -7.85 23.27
C VAL A 186 18.12 -7.65 24.62
N SER A 187 18.60 -6.69 25.41
CA SER A 187 17.92 -6.34 26.66
C SER A 187 16.64 -5.54 26.39
N ALA A 188 15.69 -5.57 27.33
CA ALA A 188 14.47 -4.77 27.24
C ALA A 188 14.78 -3.28 27.08
N GLN A 189 15.78 -2.76 27.81
CA GLN A 189 16.23 -1.37 27.70
C GLN A 189 16.78 -1.05 26.31
N ARG A 190 17.62 -1.93 25.75
CA ARG A 190 18.20 -1.76 24.42
C ARG A 190 17.11 -1.71 23.35
N PHE A 191 16.15 -2.62 23.43
CA PHE A 191 15.02 -2.70 22.51
C PHE A 191 14.12 -1.47 22.59
N LYS A 192 13.72 -1.03 23.80
CA LYS A 192 12.94 0.21 23.99
C LYS A 192 13.65 1.41 23.37
N LYS A 193 14.95 1.57 23.63
CA LYS A 193 15.74 2.69 23.10
C LYS A 193 15.74 2.73 21.58
N GLU A 194 15.91 1.60 20.91
CA GLU A 194 15.89 1.58 19.45
C GLU A 194 14.48 1.76 18.88
N LEU A 195 13.46 1.16 19.50
CA LEU A 195 12.07 1.44 19.13
C LEU A 195 11.70 2.92 19.26
N ASP A 196 12.12 3.57 20.35
CA ASP A 196 11.84 4.99 20.59
C ASP A 196 12.50 5.87 19.52
N LYS A 197 13.75 5.58 19.15
CA LYS A 197 14.43 6.26 18.03
C LYS A 197 13.73 6.04 16.70
N THR A 198 13.35 4.79 16.42
CA THR A 198 12.64 4.44 15.18
C THR A 198 11.30 5.17 15.10
N LEU A 199 10.57 5.25 16.21
CA LEU A 199 9.31 5.99 16.29
C LEU A 199 9.52 7.49 16.19
N GLU A 200 10.52 8.05 16.85
CA GLU A 200 10.88 9.48 16.75
C GLU A 200 11.12 9.86 15.29
N TRP A 201 11.97 9.12 14.59
CA TRP A 201 12.21 9.31 13.16
C TRP A 201 10.94 9.13 12.31
N ALA A 202 10.16 8.06 12.57
CA ALA A 202 8.92 7.81 11.85
C ALA A 202 7.84 8.87 12.10
N MET A 203 7.92 9.61 13.22
CA MET A 203 6.98 10.68 13.61
C MET A 203 7.39 12.06 13.11
N GLU A 204 8.63 12.26 12.66
CA GLU A 204 9.05 13.54 12.09
C GLU A 204 8.24 13.88 10.83
N ASP A 205 7.66 15.07 10.77
CA ASP A 205 6.88 15.52 9.59
C ASP A 205 7.76 15.55 8.34
N ASP A 206 9.04 15.91 8.50
CA ASP A 206 10.03 15.95 7.42
C ASP A 206 10.33 14.55 6.86
N SER A 207 10.25 13.49 7.68
CA SER A 207 10.55 12.13 7.20
C SER A 207 9.56 11.71 6.11
N LEU A 208 8.26 11.98 6.31
CA LEU A 208 7.25 11.65 5.30
C LEU A 208 7.42 12.48 4.02
N HIS A 209 7.76 13.77 4.13
CA HIS A 209 8.04 14.60 2.96
C HIS A 209 9.25 14.10 2.18
N GLU A 210 10.33 13.76 2.88
CA GLU A 210 11.54 13.21 2.28
C GLU A 210 11.27 11.88 1.59
N MET A 211 10.51 10.99 2.23
CA MET A 211 10.17 9.69 1.67
C MET A 211 9.26 9.79 0.44
N LEU A 212 8.25 10.69 0.46
CA LEU A 212 7.45 11.00 -0.74
C LEU A 212 8.33 11.53 -1.87
N ARG A 213 9.26 12.44 -1.54
CA ARG A 213 10.21 13.00 -2.51
C ARG A 213 11.16 11.96 -3.05
N SER A 214 11.65 11.01 -2.26
CA SER A 214 12.64 10.03 -2.73
C SER A 214 11.99 9.02 -3.67
N GLN A 215 10.85 8.46 -3.29
CA GLN A 215 10.21 7.35 -4.03
C GLN A 215 9.47 7.81 -5.29
N TYR A 216 8.88 9.01 -5.23
CA TYR A 216 7.99 9.50 -6.28
C TYR A 216 8.57 10.69 -7.03
N ARG A 217 9.88 10.94 -6.92
CA ARG A 217 10.57 12.02 -7.65
C ARG A 217 10.52 11.84 -9.16
N ILE A 218 10.73 10.61 -9.60
CA ILE A 218 11.02 10.30 -11.00
C ILE A 218 9.71 10.34 -11.77
N PRO A 219 9.61 11.12 -12.86
CA PRO A 219 8.41 11.12 -13.68
C PRO A 219 8.11 9.72 -14.23
N PRO A 220 6.83 9.34 -14.43
CA PRO A 220 6.47 7.98 -14.82
C PRO A 220 7.13 7.47 -16.11
N TRP A 221 7.46 8.35 -17.05
CA TRP A 221 8.10 8.01 -18.33
C TRP A 221 9.63 7.87 -18.26
N GLU A 222 10.26 8.32 -17.17
CA GLU A 222 11.71 8.20 -16.93
C GLU A 222 12.05 7.01 -16.02
N ARG A 223 11.04 6.36 -15.43
CA ARG A 223 11.26 5.26 -14.49
C ARG A 223 11.55 3.95 -15.21
N ASP A 224 12.69 3.33 -14.88
CA ASP A 224 13.03 2.00 -15.36
C ASP A 224 12.06 0.94 -14.80
N SER A 225 11.43 0.18 -15.71
CA SER A 225 10.42 -0.85 -15.39
C SER A 225 10.91 -1.98 -14.46
N LEU A 226 12.21 -2.11 -14.21
CA LEU A 226 12.80 -3.20 -13.40
C LEU A 226 12.69 -2.97 -11.88
N VAL A 227 12.63 -1.73 -11.42
CA VAL A 227 12.74 -1.39 -9.98
C VAL A 227 11.39 -1.51 -9.26
N TRP A 228 10.28 -1.38 -9.98
CA TRP A 228 8.95 -1.50 -9.39
C TRP A 228 8.53 -2.95 -9.30
N SER A 229 8.33 -3.44 -8.07
CA SER A 229 7.91 -4.83 -7.86
C SER A 229 6.54 -5.08 -8.52
N THR A 230 6.37 -6.28 -9.08
CA THR A 230 5.09 -6.70 -9.67
C THR A 230 3.90 -6.60 -8.70
N VAL A 231 4.17 -6.62 -7.39
CA VAL A 231 3.15 -6.52 -6.33
C VAL A 231 2.60 -5.10 -6.21
N GLU A 232 3.41 -4.07 -6.37
CA GLU A 232 2.96 -2.67 -6.24
C GLU A 232 2.22 -2.20 -7.50
N ALA A 233 2.67 -2.66 -8.67
CA ALA A 233 1.99 -2.46 -9.95
C ALA A 233 0.55 -3.02 -9.94
N GLU A 234 0.32 -4.11 -9.20
CA GLU A 234 -0.99 -4.72 -9.03
C GLU A 234 -1.91 -3.92 -8.10
N LEU A 235 -1.37 -3.08 -7.21
CA LEU A 235 -2.14 -2.33 -6.21
C LEU A 235 -2.50 -0.91 -6.67
N ALA A 236 -1.55 -0.15 -7.22
CA ALA A 236 -1.83 1.12 -7.88
C ALA A 236 -0.82 1.45 -8.99
N PRO A 237 -1.27 2.04 -10.12
CA PRO A 237 -0.35 2.53 -11.14
C PRO A 237 0.60 3.58 -10.56
N TYR A 238 1.90 3.46 -10.85
CA TYR A 238 2.92 4.41 -10.34
C TYR A 238 2.58 5.86 -10.68
N ALA A 239 2.03 6.10 -11.87
CA ALA A 239 1.63 7.42 -12.30
C ALA A 239 0.62 8.07 -11.34
N LEU A 240 -0.32 7.30 -10.77
CA LEU A 240 -1.26 7.81 -9.78
C LEU A 240 -0.56 8.15 -8.46
N LEU A 241 0.36 7.29 -8.02
CA LEU A 241 1.15 7.51 -6.79
C LEU A 241 2.03 8.74 -6.91
N HIS A 242 2.66 8.92 -8.07
CA HIS A 242 3.46 10.10 -8.40
C HIS A 242 2.64 11.39 -8.31
N LEU A 243 1.46 11.43 -8.94
CA LEU A 243 0.58 12.60 -8.86
C LEU A 243 0.11 12.88 -7.42
N ALA A 244 -0.21 11.84 -6.67
CA ALA A 244 -0.60 11.99 -5.26
C ALA A 244 0.56 12.48 -4.39
N ALA A 245 1.80 12.06 -4.66
CA ALA A 245 2.98 12.52 -3.94
C ALA A 245 3.22 14.00 -4.22
N LEU A 246 3.20 14.42 -5.48
CA LEU A 246 3.31 15.84 -5.85
C LEU A 246 2.21 16.69 -5.20
N ALA A 247 0.98 16.17 -5.16
CA ALA A 247 -0.14 16.85 -4.51
C ALA A 247 0.07 17.02 -3.00
N LEU A 248 0.53 15.99 -2.31
CA LEU A 248 0.86 16.07 -0.88
C LEU A 248 2.10 16.91 -0.60
N LEU A 249 3.05 17.00 -1.54
CA LEU A 249 4.19 17.88 -1.42
C LEU A 249 3.86 19.35 -1.71
N GLY A 250 2.63 19.65 -2.15
CA GLY A 250 2.22 20.98 -2.57
C GLY A 250 2.95 21.47 -3.83
N ASP A 251 3.40 20.56 -4.68
CA ASP A 251 4.17 20.86 -5.88
C ASP A 251 3.27 21.30 -7.05
N VAL A 252 2.73 22.51 -6.88
CA VAL A 252 1.85 23.19 -7.84
C VAL A 252 2.57 23.48 -9.16
N GLU A 253 3.88 23.72 -9.13
CA GLU A 253 4.65 24.08 -10.34
C GLU A 253 4.78 22.89 -11.28
N THR A 254 5.22 21.74 -10.76
CA THR A 254 5.36 20.51 -11.55
C THR A 254 4.01 20.04 -12.08
N LEU A 255 2.98 20.01 -11.22
CA LEU A 255 1.62 19.65 -11.64
C LEU A 255 1.06 20.62 -12.69
N GLY A 256 1.46 21.89 -12.62
CA GLY A 256 1.01 22.94 -13.54
C GLY A 256 1.59 22.73 -14.93
N SER A 257 2.88 22.43 -14.98
CA SER A 257 3.54 22.03 -16.22
C SER A 257 2.88 20.79 -16.85
N TYR A 258 2.44 19.82 -16.04
CA TYR A 258 1.76 18.62 -16.55
C TYR A 258 0.38 18.95 -17.11
N ASP A 259 -0.42 19.77 -16.42
CA ASP A 259 -1.74 20.19 -16.90
C ASP A 259 -1.65 20.98 -18.22
N GLU A 260 -0.68 21.89 -18.34
CA GLU A 260 -0.42 22.63 -19.58
C GLU A 260 -0.08 21.70 -20.75
N SER A 261 0.77 20.70 -20.51
CA SER A 261 1.14 19.70 -21.51
C SER A 261 -0.08 18.87 -21.94
N PHE A 262 -0.88 18.40 -20.98
CA PHE A 262 -2.10 17.63 -21.27
C PHE A 262 -3.12 18.48 -22.04
N ALA A 263 -3.24 19.77 -21.74
CA ALA A 263 -4.09 20.70 -22.49
C ALA A 263 -3.61 20.91 -23.94
N ALA A 264 -2.30 20.83 -24.19
CA ALA A 264 -1.71 20.84 -25.53
C ALA A 264 -1.82 19.49 -26.27
N GLY A 265 -2.34 18.44 -25.61
CA GLY A 265 -2.49 17.10 -26.18
C GLY A 265 -1.25 16.22 -26.05
N ASP A 266 -0.21 16.70 -25.35
CA ASP A 266 0.98 15.91 -25.04
C ASP A 266 0.88 15.32 -23.63
N LYS A 267 0.76 14.00 -23.56
CA LYS A 267 0.67 13.26 -22.29
C LYS A 267 2.02 13.01 -21.62
N LEU A 268 3.14 13.51 -22.16
CA LEU A 268 4.48 13.33 -21.58
C LEU A 268 4.91 11.87 -21.37
N GLY A 269 4.20 10.90 -21.95
CA GLY A 269 4.46 9.47 -21.70
C GLY A 269 3.77 8.91 -20.45
N PHE A 270 2.84 9.65 -19.81
CA PHE A 270 1.88 9.06 -18.89
C PHE A 270 1.08 7.95 -19.59
N ASP A 271 0.83 6.86 -18.88
CA ASP A 271 0.02 5.75 -19.37
C ASP A 271 -1.47 6.16 -19.55
N GLU A 272 -2.25 5.27 -20.17
CA GLU A 272 -3.67 5.52 -20.46
C GLU A 272 -4.56 5.59 -19.20
N THR A 273 -4.04 5.22 -18.02
CA THR A 273 -4.79 5.29 -16.75
C THR A 273 -4.87 6.71 -16.21
N ILE A 274 -4.02 7.62 -16.69
CA ILE A 274 -4.03 9.03 -16.32
C ILE A 274 -4.71 9.90 -17.38
N GLU A 275 -5.72 10.64 -16.92
CA GLU A 275 -6.50 11.59 -17.70
C GLU A 275 -6.41 12.98 -17.08
N LYS A 276 -6.82 13.99 -17.83
CA LYS A 276 -6.79 15.40 -17.40
C LYS A 276 -7.48 15.62 -16.05
N ILE A 277 -8.61 14.96 -15.80
CA ILE A 277 -9.34 15.07 -14.53
C ILE A 277 -8.50 14.65 -13.31
N HIS A 278 -7.52 13.74 -13.48
CA HIS A 278 -6.62 13.34 -12.40
C HIS A 278 -5.63 14.47 -12.07
N LEU A 279 -5.09 15.15 -13.09
CA LEU A 279 -4.23 16.32 -12.90
C LEU A 279 -4.99 17.49 -12.26
N GLU A 280 -6.22 17.77 -12.72
CA GLU A 280 -7.07 18.82 -12.15
C GLU A 280 -7.30 18.59 -10.64
N ARG A 281 -7.56 17.35 -10.23
CA ARG A 281 -7.74 16.99 -8.82
C ARG A 281 -6.44 17.07 -8.01
N ALA A 282 -5.33 16.57 -8.57
CA ALA A 282 -4.02 16.67 -7.95
C ALA A 282 -3.61 18.14 -7.75
N MET A 283 -3.90 18.99 -8.73
CA MET A 283 -3.62 20.43 -8.70
C MET A 283 -4.37 21.15 -7.58
N VAL A 284 -5.70 20.95 -7.48
CA VAL A 284 -6.49 21.56 -6.40
C VAL A 284 -5.98 21.10 -5.04
N MET A 285 -5.67 19.81 -4.89
CA MET A 285 -5.11 19.29 -3.64
C MET A 285 -3.75 19.93 -3.32
N ALA A 286 -2.84 20.05 -4.30
CA ALA A 286 -1.54 20.66 -4.13
C ALA A 286 -1.64 22.12 -3.67
N GLN A 287 -2.59 22.86 -4.23
CA GLN A 287 -2.84 24.25 -3.86
C GLN A 287 -3.31 24.36 -2.40
N GLU A 288 -4.29 23.54 -2.00
CA GLU A 288 -4.82 23.52 -0.63
C GLU A 288 -3.74 23.07 0.39
N VAL A 289 -2.91 22.08 0.05
CA VAL A 289 -1.78 21.65 0.88
C VAL A 289 -0.73 22.75 1.00
N LYS A 290 -0.38 23.42 -0.11
CA LYS A 290 0.56 24.54 -0.12
C LYS A 290 0.07 25.72 0.72
N GLU A 291 -1.23 26.02 0.68
CA GLU A 291 -1.85 27.07 1.50
C GLU A 291 -1.87 26.71 2.99
N ALA A 292 -2.17 25.45 3.32
CA ALA A 292 -2.17 24.96 4.70
C ALA A 292 -0.75 24.77 5.28
N GLY A 293 0.26 24.66 4.42
CA GLY A 293 1.67 24.40 4.78
C GLY A 293 1.95 22.95 5.20
N LYS A 294 0.93 22.10 5.31
CA LYS A 294 1.04 20.67 5.59
C LYS A 294 -0.23 19.94 5.15
N PHE A 295 -0.12 18.65 4.86
CA PHE A 295 -1.27 17.79 4.63
C PHE A 295 -1.78 17.13 5.93
N SER A 296 -3.07 16.81 5.95
CA SER A 296 -3.73 16.07 7.05
C SER A 296 -5.01 15.41 6.54
N TYR A 297 -5.58 14.49 7.29
CA TYR A 297 -6.89 13.91 6.97
C TYR A 297 -7.99 14.97 6.85
N ASP A 298 -8.06 15.92 7.80
CA ASP A 298 -9.07 16.98 7.79
C ASP A 298 -9.00 17.84 6.53
N LEU A 299 -7.77 18.17 6.08
CA LEU A 299 -7.56 18.90 4.84
C LEU A 299 -8.03 18.08 3.64
N LEU A 300 -7.59 16.82 3.53
CA LEU A 300 -7.97 15.96 2.41
C LEU A 300 -9.47 15.68 2.37
N GLU A 301 -10.14 15.58 3.51
CA GLU A 301 -11.61 15.48 3.57
C GLU A 301 -12.30 16.74 3.05
N GLN A 302 -11.74 17.93 3.31
CA GLN A 302 -12.25 19.18 2.73
C GLN A 302 -12.06 19.20 1.21
N VAL A 303 -10.88 18.80 0.72
CA VAL A 303 -10.62 18.66 -0.72
C VAL A 303 -11.57 17.65 -1.37
N ALA A 304 -11.81 16.50 -0.73
CA ALA A 304 -12.75 15.50 -1.23
C ALA A 304 -14.18 16.05 -1.39
N LYS A 305 -14.62 16.92 -0.46
CA LYS A 305 -15.93 17.59 -0.53
C LYS A 305 -16.05 18.51 -1.73
N ILE A 306 -14.99 19.20 -2.13
CA ILE A 306 -14.96 20.04 -3.35
C ILE A 306 -15.36 19.20 -4.57
N PHE A 307 -14.91 17.95 -4.63
CA PHE A 307 -15.19 17.03 -5.73
C PHE A 307 -16.43 16.14 -5.52
N SER A 308 -17.19 16.35 -4.45
CA SER A 308 -18.31 15.48 -4.07
C SER A 308 -17.93 14.00 -3.93
N ILE A 309 -16.70 13.73 -3.46
CA ILE A 309 -16.18 12.39 -3.22
C ILE A 309 -16.52 11.99 -1.79
N GLU A 310 -17.21 10.86 -1.62
CA GLU A 310 -17.50 10.28 -0.31
C GLU A 310 -16.26 9.56 0.23
N VAL A 311 -15.66 10.11 1.29
CA VAL A 311 -14.60 9.46 2.06
C VAL A 311 -15.27 8.62 3.15
N ASN A 312 -15.62 7.39 2.81
CA ASN A 312 -16.10 6.44 3.82
C ASN A 312 -14.87 5.90 4.56
N ASP A 313 -14.77 6.17 5.86
CA ASP A 313 -13.79 5.65 6.84
C ASP A 313 -12.31 5.59 6.39
N THR A 314 -11.46 6.39 7.04
CA THR A 314 -10.02 6.39 6.78
C THR A 314 -9.35 5.05 7.15
N GLN A 315 -10.01 4.17 7.91
CA GLN A 315 -9.54 2.81 8.18
C GLN A 315 -9.57 1.87 6.97
N ILE A 316 -10.26 2.23 5.88
CA ILE A 316 -10.25 1.44 4.63
C ILE A 316 -8.89 1.53 3.93
N PHE A 317 -8.08 2.54 4.27
CA PHE A 317 -6.75 2.73 3.68
C PHE A 317 -5.65 1.90 4.36
N ARG A 318 -5.97 1.06 5.36
CA ARG A 318 -4.98 0.25 6.10
C ARG A 318 -4.59 -1.03 5.33
N VAL A 319 -3.31 -1.41 5.37
CA VAL A 319 -2.87 -2.66 4.73
C VAL A 319 -3.46 -3.84 5.48
N ARG A 320 -4.25 -4.63 4.77
CA ARG A 320 -4.71 -5.94 5.25
C ARG A 320 -3.93 -7.10 4.63
N ASN A 321 -2.81 -6.83 3.93
CA ASN A 321 -1.91 -7.87 3.42
C ASN A 321 -0.82 -8.18 4.46
N PRO A 322 -0.96 -9.27 5.24
CA PRO A 322 0.02 -9.63 6.27
C PRO A 322 1.38 -10.08 5.69
N TYR A 323 1.48 -10.34 4.38
CA TYR A 323 2.72 -10.81 3.74
C TYR A 323 3.56 -9.68 3.15
N LEU A 324 3.14 -8.43 3.33
CA LEU A 324 3.75 -7.32 2.61
C LEU A 324 5.19 -7.04 3.06
N CYS A 325 5.43 -7.07 4.37
CA CYS A 325 6.79 -6.99 4.93
C CYS A 325 7.69 -8.12 4.37
N HIS A 326 7.17 -9.34 4.23
CA HIS A 326 7.92 -10.46 3.63
C HIS A 326 8.29 -10.19 2.18
N GLN A 327 7.32 -9.76 1.38
CA GLN A 327 7.53 -9.48 -0.05
C GLN A 327 8.58 -8.38 -0.25
N LYS A 328 8.55 -7.34 0.57
CA LYS A 328 9.52 -6.24 0.50
C LYS A 328 10.91 -6.66 0.92
N ARG A 329 11.04 -7.46 1.96
CA ARG A 329 12.31 -8.05 2.36
C ARG A 329 12.88 -8.95 1.26
N ASP A 330 12.06 -9.84 0.70
CA ASP A 330 12.51 -10.76 -0.36
C ASP A 330 12.97 -9.98 -1.61
N LEU A 331 12.29 -8.87 -1.93
CA LEU A 331 12.71 -7.95 -3.00
C LEU A 331 14.04 -7.27 -2.67
N HIS A 332 14.20 -6.72 -1.46
CA HIS A 332 15.45 -6.09 -1.02
C HIS A 332 16.62 -7.05 -1.20
N GLN A 333 16.48 -8.27 -0.66
CA GLN A 333 17.50 -9.30 -0.74
C GLN A 333 17.84 -9.64 -2.21
N LYS A 334 16.82 -9.71 -3.08
CA LYS A 334 17.04 -9.95 -4.51
C LYS A 334 17.86 -8.82 -5.16
N ILE A 335 17.53 -7.56 -4.88
CA ILE A 335 18.24 -6.39 -5.43
C ILE A 335 19.69 -6.36 -4.91
N VAL A 336 19.89 -6.62 -3.61
CA VAL A 336 21.23 -6.74 -3.00
C VAL A 336 22.06 -7.79 -3.74
N GLU A 337 21.51 -8.99 -3.98
CA GLU A 337 22.22 -10.06 -4.68
C GLU A 337 22.51 -9.72 -6.16
N GLU A 338 21.56 -9.11 -6.86
CA GLU A 338 21.77 -8.61 -8.23
C GLU A 338 22.92 -7.58 -8.24
N LYS A 339 22.96 -6.66 -7.28
CA LYS A 339 24.01 -5.65 -7.19
C LYS A 339 25.38 -6.22 -6.83
N LYS A 340 25.43 -7.22 -5.94
CA LYS A 340 26.66 -7.98 -5.67
C LYS A 340 27.19 -8.62 -6.96
N GLN A 341 26.31 -9.19 -7.80
CA GLN A 341 26.72 -9.76 -9.09
C GLN A 341 27.24 -8.70 -10.06
N GLU A 342 26.61 -7.53 -10.16
CA GLU A 342 27.11 -6.42 -10.99
C GLU A 342 28.51 -5.98 -10.56
N LEU A 343 28.75 -5.82 -9.25
CA LEU A 343 30.06 -5.43 -8.73
C LEU A 343 31.14 -6.49 -9.05
N ARG A 344 30.80 -7.78 -8.94
CA ARG A 344 31.71 -8.87 -9.36
C ARG A 344 32.03 -8.80 -10.85
N GLN A 345 31.05 -8.50 -11.70
CA GLN A 345 31.27 -8.34 -13.15
C GLN A 345 32.15 -7.12 -13.47
N GLN A 346 32.11 -6.08 -12.64
CA GLN A 346 33.01 -4.92 -12.72
C GLN A 346 34.43 -5.21 -12.20
N GLY A 347 34.69 -6.41 -11.69
CA GLY A 347 36.00 -6.85 -11.20
C GLY A 347 36.26 -6.57 -9.72
N TYR A 348 35.25 -6.14 -8.96
CA TYR A 348 35.37 -5.97 -7.51
C TYR A 348 35.31 -7.31 -6.78
N VAL A 349 36.06 -7.42 -5.69
CA VAL A 349 35.94 -8.54 -4.74
C VAL A 349 34.81 -8.20 -3.76
N VAL A 350 33.72 -8.96 -3.80
CA VAL A 350 32.52 -8.73 -2.99
C VAL A 350 32.41 -9.81 -1.92
N SER A 351 32.17 -9.42 -0.66
CA SER A 351 31.93 -10.35 0.45
C SER A 351 30.53 -10.95 0.37
N ASP A 352 30.44 -12.26 0.56
CA ASP A 352 29.16 -12.94 0.80
C ASP A 352 28.81 -13.00 2.30
N GLU A 353 29.81 -12.81 3.17
CA GLU A 353 29.61 -12.78 4.60
C GLU A 353 29.11 -11.39 5.04
N PRO A 354 28.09 -11.32 5.92
CA PRO A 354 27.66 -10.09 6.54
C PRO A 354 28.83 -9.42 7.28
N CYS A 355 28.85 -8.09 7.29
CA CYS A 355 29.83 -7.32 8.05
C CYS A 355 29.09 -6.40 9.01
N VAL A 356 29.55 -6.32 10.27
CA VAL A 356 29.11 -5.31 11.22
C VAL A 356 30.29 -4.39 11.52
N ILE A 357 30.08 -3.11 11.32
CA ILE A 357 31.07 -2.05 11.51
C ILE A 357 30.64 -1.23 12.73
N GLU A 358 31.57 -0.94 13.62
CA GLU A 358 31.32 -0.05 14.74
C GLU A 358 32.05 1.28 14.52
N SER A 359 31.31 2.38 14.45
CA SER A 359 31.86 3.73 14.34
C SER A 359 31.21 4.62 15.39
N GLU A 360 32.01 5.31 16.19
CA GLU A 360 31.54 6.20 17.26
C GLU A 360 30.57 5.54 18.27
N GLY A 361 30.68 4.22 18.45
CA GLY A 361 29.80 3.43 19.32
C GLY A 361 28.44 3.08 18.71
N VAL A 362 28.25 3.35 17.42
CA VAL A 362 27.10 2.91 16.63
C VAL A 362 27.53 1.73 15.77
N LYS A 363 26.78 0.63 15.85
CA LYS A 363 26.97 -0.55 15.01
C LYS A 363 26.10 -0.40 13.77
N HIS A 364 26.70 -0.54 12.59
CA HIS A 364 26.04 -0.53 11.29
C HIS A 364 26.36 -1.83 10.55
N ALA A 365 25.44 -2.32 9.75
CA ALA A 365 25.65 -3.53 8.97
C ALA A 365 25.26 -3.26 7.51
N PRO A 366 26.24 -2.92 6.65
CA PRO A 366 25.93 -2.53 5.28
C PRO A 366 25.37 -3.69 4.46
N ASP A 367 24.50 -3.39 3.50
CA ASP A 367 23.91 -4.41 2.62
C ASP A 367 24.98 -5.14 1.79
N ILE A 368 26.01 -4.42 1.36
CA ILE A 368 27.10 -4.94 0.52
C ILE A 368 28.45 -4.44 1.04
N THR A 369 29.37 -5.37 1.24
CA THR A 369 30.79 -5.08 1.50
C THR A 369 31.64 -5.57 0.33
N TYR A 370 32.52 -4.72 -0.20
CA TYR A 370 33.39 -5.04 -1.33
C TYR A 370 34.73 -4.31 -1.26
N LEU A 371 35.75 -4.76 -2.00
CA LEU A 371 37.04 -4.08 -2.06
C LEU A 371 37.10 -3.12 -3.25
N LYS A 372 37.40 -1.85 -2.99
CA LYS A 372 37.66 -0.82 -4.01
C LYS A 372 39.08 -0.31 -3.83
N GLU A 373 39.91 -0.47 -4.86
CA GLU A 373 41.33 -0.03 -4.85
C GLU A 373 42.16 -0.67 -3.71
N GLY A 374 41.76 -1.86 -3.24
CA GLY A 374 42.42 -2.58 -2.15
C GLY A 374 41.91 -2.23 -0.76
N GLU A 375 41.01 -1.26 -0.63
CA GLU A 375 40.39 -0.85 0.63
C GLU A 375 38.93 -1.34 0.74
N PRO A 376 38.42 -1.64 1.95
CA PRO A 376 37.01 -1.95 2.17
C PRO A 376 36.11 -0.77 1.78
N ALA A 377 35.07 -1.09 1.02
CA ALA A 377 33.99 -0.19 0.64
C ALA A 377 32.64 -0.82 1.01
N PHE A 378 31.69 0.04 1.37
CA PHE A 378 30.38 -0.34 1.88
C PHE A 378 29.29 0.33 1.05
N MET A 379 28.21 -0.39 0.80
CA MET A 379 27.09 0.10 0.00
C MET A 379 25.79 -0.38 0.62
N ASP A 380 24.89 0.55 0.86
CA ASP A 380 23.50 0.30 1.25
C ASP A 380 22.59 0.51 0.04
N ILE A 381 21.70 -0.46 -0.19
CA ILE A 381 20.74 -0.45 -1.28
C ILE A 381 19.50 0.27 -0.80
N LYS A 382 19.16 1.36 -1.49
CA LYS A 382 17.87 2.03 -1.31
C LYS A 382 16.86 1.39 -2.25
N ILE A 383 15.70 1.03 -1.72
CA ILE A 383 14.54 0.63 -2.53
C ILE A 383 13.75 1.90 -2.81
N ASP A 384 13.85 2.39 -4.04
CA ASP A 384 13.08 3.56 -4.53
C ASP A 384 11.63 3.20 -4.90
#